data_AF-A0A243RPQ0-F1
#
_entry.id   AF-A0A243RPQ0-F1
#
_cell.length_a   1.000
_cell.length_b   1.000
_cell.length_c   1.000
_cell.angle_alpha   90.00
_cell.angle_beta   90.00
_cell.angle_gamma   90.00
#
_symmetry.space_group_name_H-M   'P 1'
#
loop_
_entity.id
_entity.type
_entity.pdbx_description
1 polymer ?
#
loop_
_entity_poly.entity_id
_entity_poly.type
_entity_poly.pdbx_seq_one_letter_code
_entity_poly.pdbx_strand_id
1 'polypeptide(L)'
;MLRSMAVQAREVGHNREALALADAAASALGACGPQRIVAWITGMQAEAHAGVADRWDALALLRRTEAQLEHADSPPEEEWVGNYRREALQHQTGLALTALGDHAGAAQHFVASMSTRRPVERRTRAMIGLRCAHAHLRGGDAERAAATVLSLREDLAGIASARVHRELRQLRQEWQPYRAAPHVATADSLAAGLLR
;
A
#
# COMPACT_ATOMS: atom_id res chain seq x y z
N MET A 1 -17.40 3.38 10.47
CA MET A 1 -17.46 4.68 9.73
C MET A 1 -16.11 5.40 9.77
N LEU A 2 -15.53 5.65 10.96
CA LEU A 2 -14.25 6.35 11.14
C LEU A 2 -13.07 5.76 10.35
N ARG A 3 -12.96 4.42 10.30
CA ARG A 3 -11.95 3.71 9.50
C ARG A 3 -11.94 4.12 8.03
N SER A 4 -13.10 4.07 7.38
CA SER A 4 -13.21 4.43 5.96
C SER A 4 -12.89 5.90 5.73
N MET A 5 -13.26 6.78 6.67
CA MET A 5 -12.96 8.21 6.60
C MET A 5 -11.46 8.50 6.77
N ALA A 6 -10.78 7.83 7.70
CA ALA A 6 -9.32 7.96 7.88
C ALA A 6 -8.55 7.61 6.60
N VAL A 7 -8.96 6.53 5.91
CA VAL A 7 -8.38 6.17 4.61
C VAL A 7 -8.63 7.26 3.58
N GLN A 8 -9.85 7.79 3.47
CA GLN A 8 -10.15 8.85 2.49
C GLN A 8 -9.39 10.15 2.78
N ALA A 9 -9.35 10.59 4.04
CA ALA A 9 -8.62 11.78 4.48
C ALA A 9 -7.13 11.69 4.10
N ARG A 10 -6.50 10.53 4.32
CA ARG A 10 -5.12 10.28 3.90
C ARG A 10 -4.95 10.32 2.38
N GLU A 11 -5.89 9.75 1.63
CA GLU A 11 -5.85 9.73 0.16
C GLU A 11 -5.99 11.11 -0.47
N VAL A 12 -6.55 12.09 0.24
CA VAL A 12 -6.63 13.50 -0.19
C VAL A 12 -5.57 14.40 0.50
N GLY A 13 -4.67 13.83 1.29
CA GLY A 13 -3.55 14.56 1.92
C GLY A 13 -3.85 15.22 3.27
N HIS A 14 -5.01 14.96 3.88
CA HIS A 14 -5.39 15.49 5.19
C HIS A 14 -4.80 14.64 6.34
N ASN A 15 -3.48 14.62 6.47
CA ASN A 15 -2.80 13.66 7.35
C ASN A 15 -3.13 13.84 8.85
N ARG A 16 -3.32 15.08 9.33
CA ARG A 16 -3.69 15.34 10.73
C ARG A 16 -5.12 14.88 11.05
N GLU A 17 -6.05 15.07 10.11
CA GLU A 17 -7.43 14.59 10.24
C GLU A 17 -7.46 13.06 10.19
N ALA A 18 -6.69 12.45 9.29
CA ALA A 18 -6.54 11.01 9.19
C ALA A 18 -6.00 10.40 10.50
N LEU A 19 -5.03 11.05 11.15
CA LEU A 19 -4.51 10.65 12.46
C LEU A 19 -5.59 10.70 13.54
N ALA A 20 -6.28 11.83 13.69
CA ALA A 20 -7.34 11.97 14.68
C ALA A 20 -8.45 10.92 14.50
N LEU A 21 -8.84 10.63 13.24
CA LEU A 21 -9.82 9.60 12.92
C LEU A 21 -9.32 8.17 13.21
N ALA A 22 -8.03 7.90 12.96
CA ALA A 22 -7.43 6.60 13.24
C ALA A 22 -7.33 6.34 14.75
N ASP A 23 -6.92 7.33 15.54
CA ASP A 23 -6.83 7.24 16.99
C ASP A 23 -8.21 7.12 17.64
N ALA A 24 -9.20 7.84 17.12
CA ALA A 24 -10.59 7.70 17.54
C ALA A 24 -11.14 6.29 17.22
N ALA A 25 -10.82 5.74 16.04
CA ALA A 25 -11.23 4.39 15.67
C ALA A 25 -10.59 3.31 16.56
N ALA A 26 -9.31 3.47 16.90
CA ALA A 26 -8.60 2.57 17.80
C ALA A 26 -9.15 2.63 19.23
N SER A 27 -9.38 3.85 19.73
CA SER A 27 -9.99 4.06 21.06
C SER A 27 -11.41 3.48 21.14
N ALA A 28 -12.21 3.63 20.07
CA ALA A 28 -13.57 3.11 20.03
C ALA A 28 -13.65 1.58 19.92
N LEU A 29 -12.68 0.92 19.28
CA LEU A 29 -12.63 -0.54 19.18
C LEU A 29 -12.29 -1.18 20.54
N GLY A 30 -11.38 -0.55 21.29
CA GLY A 30 -10.82 -1.11 22.52
C GLY A 30 -10.09 -2.44 22.28
N ALA A 31 -9.66 -3.10 23.37
CA ALA A 31 -8.95 -4.38 23.31
C ALA A 31 -9.87 -5.60 23.12
N CYS A 32 -11.19 -5.41 23.17
CA CYS A 32 -12.18 -6.50 23.16
C CYS A 32 -12.74 -6.83 21.77
N GLY A 33 -12.29 -6.13 20.71
CA GLY A 33 -12.68 -6.43 19.34
C GLY A 33 -12.06 -7.73 18.81
N PRO A 34 -12.58 -8.31 17.71
CA PRO A 34 -11.96 -9.47 17.06
C PRO A 34 -10.48 -9.20 16.75
N GLN A 35 -9.60 -10.15 17.07
CA GLN A 35 -8.14 -9.94 17.10
C GLN A 35 -7.58 -9.40 15.76
N ARG A 36 -8.08 -9.90 14.63
CA ARG A 36 -7.68 -9.42 13.29
C ARG A 36 -8.12 -7.97 13.02
N ILE A 37 -9.27 -7.56 13.55
CA ILE A 37 -9.74 -6.17 13.43
C ILE A 37 -8.86 -5.25 14.28
N VAL A 38 -8.48 -5.69 15.49
CA VAL A 38 -7.54 -4.96 16.35
C VAL A 38 -6.18 -4.77 15.66
N ALA A 39 -5.64 -5.83 15.05
CA ALA A 39 -4.41 -5.75 14.26
C ALA A 39 -4.57 -4.75 13.11
N TRP A 40 -5.63 -4.86 12.32
CA TRP A 40 -5.86 -3.96 11.18
C TRP A 40 -5.93 -2.49 11.58
N ILE A 41 -6.66 -2.17 12.64
CA ILE A 41 -6.79 -0.78 13.13
C ILE A 41 -5.45 -0.26 13.65
N THR A 42 -4.67 -1.08 14.36
CA THR A 42 -3.32 -0.71 14.81
C THR A 42 -2.41 -0.41 13.61
N GLY A 43 -2.50 -1.20 12.54
CA GLY A 43 -1.77 -0.94 11.29
C GLY A 43 -2.19 0.37 10.62
N MET A 44 -3.48 0.71 10.67
CA MET A 44 -3.97 1.98 10.15
C MET A 44 -3.49 3.18 10.96
N GLN A 45 -3.35 3.07 12.28
CA GLN A 45 -2.73 4.10 13.10
C GLN A 45 -1.26 4.28 12.71
N ALA A 46 -0.53 3.18 12.48
CA ALA A 46 0.86 3.27 12.04
C ALA A 46 1.02 4.07 10.74
N GLU A 47 0.15 3.84 9.76
CA GLU A 47 0.12 4.62 8.52
C GLU A 47 -0.22 6.11 8.76
N ALA A 48 -1.09 6.41 9.74
CA ALA A 48 -1.47 7.79 10.04
C ALA A 48 -0.35 8.56 10.76
N HIS A 49 0.34 7.94 11.73
CA HIS A 49 1.55 8.49 12.35
C HIS A 49 2.65 8.72 11.31
N ALA A 50 2.86 7.76 10.40
CA ALA A 50 3.80 7.92 9.29
C ALA A 50 3.45 9.13 8.41
N GLY A 51 2.15 9.36 8.15
CA GLY A 51 1.67 10.51 7.37
C GLY A 51 1.95 11.88 8.01
N VAL A 52 2.14 11.96 9.33
CA VAL A 52 2.55 13.19 10.04
C VAL A 52 4.05 13.21 10.36
N ALA A 53 4.84 12.33 9.71
CA ALA A 53 6.28 12.17 9.89
C ALA A 53 6.71 11.71 11.31
N ASP A 54 5.80 11.11 12.07
CA ASP A 54 6.11 10.50 13.36
C ASP A 54 6.66 9.08 13.17
N ARG A 55 7.97 9.03 12.91
CA ARG A 55 8.68 7.77 12.61
C ARG A 55 8.66 6.79 13.77
N TRP A 56 8.78 7.28 15.01
CA TRP A 56 8.95 6.41 16.18
C TRP A 56 7.67 5.64 16.45
N ASP A 57 6.54 6.33 16.54
CA ASP A 57 5.25 5.71 16.80
C ASP A 57 4.79 4.87 15.62
N ALA A 58 5.01 5.33 14.38
CA ALA A 58 4.69 4.53 13.19
C ALA A 58 5.40 3.17 13.21
N LEU A 59 6.71 3.13 13.43
CA LEU A 59 7.46 1.87 13.45
C LEU A 59 7.10 1.00 14.67
N ALA A 60 6.81 1.60 15.82
CA ALA A 60 6.35 0.87 17.00
C ALA A 60 4.98 0.21 16.76
N LEU A 61 4.04 0.94 16.17
CA LEU A 61 2.71 0.45 15.82
C LEU A 61 2.75 -0.63 14.74
N LEU A 62 3.67 -0.54 13.76
CA LEU A 62 3.88 -1.62 12.78
C LEU A 62 4.33 -2.93 13.45
N ARG A 63 5.32 -2.87 14.34
CA ARG A 63 5.77 -4.06 15.11
C ARG A 63 4.64 -4.63 15.96
N ARG A 64 3.85 -3.77 16.60
CA ARG A 64 2.67 -4.19 17.36
C ARG A 64 1.63 -4.87 16.47
N THR A 65 1.38 -4.33 15.28
CA THR A 65 0.45 -4.89 14.31
C THR A 65 0.87 -6.28 13.86
N GLU A 66 2.17 -6.48 13.62
CA GLU A 66 2.75 -7.78 13.27
C GLU A 66 2.51 -8.81 14.38
N ALA A 67 2.89 -8.49 15.63
CA ALA A 67 2.66 -9.37 16.77
C ALA A 67 1.17 -9.68 17.00
N GLN A 68 0.28 -8.70 16.83
CA GLN A 68 -1.17 -8.91 16.94
C GLN A 68 -1.71 -9.83 15.84
N LEU A 69 -1.20 -9.71 14.61
CA LEU A 69 -1.61 -10.58 13.50
C LEU A 69 -1.08 -12.00 13.72
N GLU A 70 0.16 -12.17 14.13
CA GLU A 70 0.74 -13.48 14.49
C GLU A 70 -0.06 -14.17 15.60
N HIS A 71 -0.47 -13.42 16.62
CA HIS A 71 -1.36 -13.93 17.65
C HIS A 71 -2.73 -14.32 17.08
N ALA A 72 -3.30 -13.50 16.20
CA ALA A 72 -4.58 -13.78 15.53
C ALA A 72 -4.53 -14.93 14.52
N ASP A 73 -3.34 -15.34 14.10
CA ASP A 73 -3.09 -16.51 13.24
C ASP A 73 -2.92 -17.82 14.05
N SER A 74 -2.93 -17.76 15.39
CA SER A 74 -2.78 -18.95 16.26
C SER A 74 -3.93 -19.99 16.17
N PRO A 75 -5.23 -19.62 16.09
CA PRO A 75 -6.30 -20.60 15.88
C PRO A 75 -6.35 -21.10 14.42
N PRO A 76 -7.04 -22.22 14.13
CA PRO A 76 -7.26 -22.72 12.76
C PRO A 76 -7.94 -21.69 11.83
N GLU A 77 -7.68 -21.77 10.52
CA GLU A 77 -8.21 -20.78 9.56
C GLU A 77 -9.74 -20.75 9.49
N GLU A 78 -10.39 -21.88 9.72
CA GLU A 78 -11.84 -22.01 9.72
C GLU A 78 -12.51 -21.19 10.83
N GLU A 79 -11.76 -20.86 11.88
CA GLU A 79 -12.21 -20.07 13.03
C GLU A 79 -11.88 -18.57 12.88
N TRP A 80 -11.19 -18.18 11.81
CA TRP A 80 -10.74 -16.81 11.62
C TRP A 80 -11.90 -15.85 11.34
N VAL A 81 -12.08 -14.85 12.20
CA VAL A 81 -13.02 -13.74 11.99
C VAL A 81 -12.31 -12.54 11.37
N GLY A 82 -12.70 -12.19 10.15
CA GLY A 82 -12.19 -11.04 9.40
C GLY A 82 -11.10 -11.38 8.38
N ASN A 83 -10.96 -10.53 7.36
CA ASN A 83 -10.12 -10.78 6.19
C ASN A 83 -8.76 -10.07 6.24
N TYR A 84 -8.33 -9.60 7.42
CA TYR A 84 -7.02 -8.99 7.57
C TYR A 84 -5.96 -10.08 7.71
N ARG A 85 -5.10 -10.16 6.70
CA ARG A 85 -4.10 -11.21 6.47
C ARG A 85 -2.72 -10.60 6.27
N ARG A 86 -1.69 -11.44 6.19
CA ARG A 86 -0.29 -11.01 6.04
C ARG A 86 -0.09 -10.09 4.84
N GLU A 87 -0.72 -10.36 3.70
CA GLU A 87 -0.63 -9.51 2.51
C GLU A 87 -1.19 -8.09 2.72
N ALA A 88 -2.16 -7.92 3.64
CA ALA A 88 -2.69 -6.61 4.00
C ALA A 88 -1.74 -5.86 4.93
N LEU A 89 -1.13 -6.54 5.90
CA LEU A 89 -0.07 -5.95 6.73
C LEU A 89 1.11 -5.50 5.87
N GLN A 90 1.60 -6.35 4.96
CA GLN A 90 2.68 -5.98 4.04
C GLN A 90 2.35 -4.71 3.23
N HIS A 91 1.09 -4.59 2.79
CA HIS A 91 0.65 -3.38 2.10
C HIS A 91 0.67 -2.14 3.01
N GLN A 92 0.14 -2.23 4.23
CA GLN A 92 0.16 -1.10 5.18
C GLN A 92 1.57 -0.68 5.57
N THR A 93 2.46 -1.64 5.81
CA THR A 93 3.88 -1.38 6.07
C THR A 93 4.52 -0.63 4.91
N GLY A 94 4.29 -1.05 3.67
CA GLY A 94 4.81 -0.34 2.50
C GLY A 94 4.29 1.10 2.39
N LEU A 95 3.02 1.35 2.73
CA LEU A 95 2.45 2.70 2.74
C LEU A 95 3.09 3.58 3.83
N ALA A 96 3.25 3.06 5.05
CA ALA A 96 3.89 3.77 6.14
C ALA A 96 5.36 4.11 5.81
N LEU A 97 6.12 3.14 5.30
CA LEU A 97 7.51 3.37 4.90
C LEU A 97 7.64 4.38 3.74
N THR A 98 6.70 4.36 2.79
CA THR A 98 6.64 5.37 1.72
C THR A 98 6.47 6.77 2.30
N ALA A 99 5.56 6.95 3.26
CA ALA A 99 5.32 8.25 3.91
C ALA A 99 6.53 8.71 4.75
N LEU A 100 7.31 7.77 5.30
CA LEU A 100 8.54 8.04 6.04
C LEU A 100 9.78 8.22 5.13
N GLY A 101 9.62 8.16 3.81
CA GLY A 101 10.71 8.30 2.83
C GLY A 101 11.59 7.06 2.64
N ASP A 102 11.28 5.93 3.27
CA ASP A 102 11.99 4.67 3.06
C ASP A 102 11.42 3.92 1.86
N HIS A 103 11.81 4.36 0.67
CA HIS A 103 11.30 3.82 -0.59
C HIS A 103 11.82 2.41 -0.89
N ALA A 104 13.05 2.09 -0.48
CA ALA A 104 13.61 0.76 -0.66
C ALA A 104 12.87 -0.28 0.20
N GLY A 105 12.65 0.02 1.49
CA GLY A 105 11.84 -0.82 2.37
C GLY A 105 10.40 -0.92 1.89
N ALA A 106 9.79 0.20 1.48
CA ALA A 106 8.43 0.20 0.96
C ALA A 106 8.26 -0.74 -0.24
N ALA A 107 9.18 -0.72 -1.20
CA ALA A 107 9.14 -1.60 -2.37
C ALA A 107 9.20 -3.09 -1.98
N GLN A 108 10.06 -3.47 -1.03
CA GLN A 108 10.14 -4.86 -0.54
C GLN A 108 8.79 -5.34 0.02
N HIS A 109 8.15 -4.51 0.84
CA HIS A 109 6.86 -4.81 1.43
C HIS A 109 5.71 -4.84 0.40
N PHE A 110 5.74 -3.97 -0.62
CA PHE A 110 4.76 -4.03 -1.71
C PHE A 110 4.93 -5.31 -2.56
N VAL A 111 6.17 -5.73 -2.85
CA VAL A 111 6.44 -7.01 -3.54
C VAL A 111 5.90 -8.19 -2.73
N ALA A 112 6.19 -8.23 -1.44
CA ALA A 112 5.70 -9.29 -0.54
C ALA A 112 4.17 -9.32 -0.43
N SER A 113 3.52 -8.14 -0.47
CA SER A 113 2.06 -8.07 -0.53
C SER A 113 1.52 -8.63 -1.84
N MET A 114 2.10 -8.27 -2.99
CA MET A 114 1.61 -8.73 -4.29
C MET A 114 1.76 -10.24 -4.49
N SER A 115 2.87 -10.83 -4.04
CA SER A 115 3.19 -12.25 -4.26
C SER A 115 2.20 -13.22 -3.59
N THR A 116 1.47 -12.74 -2.58
CA THR A 116 0.55 -13.54 -1.75
C THR A 116 -0.92 -13.22 -2.03
N ARG A 117 -1.22 -12.27 -2.93
CA ARG A 117 -2.58 -11.87 -3.29
C ARG A 117 -3.24 -12.87 -4.25
N ARG A 118 -4.50 -13.18 -3.98
CA ARG A 118 -5.29 -14.11 -4.80
C ARG A 118 -5.59 -13.51 -6.19
N PRO A 119 -5.76 -14.34 -7.24
CA PRO A 119 -6.06 -13.87 -8.59
C PRO A 119 -7.31 -13.01 -8.72
N VAL A 120 -8.29 -13.14 -7.83
CA VAL A 120 -9.51 -12.31 -7.80
C VAL A 120 -9.23 -10.86 -7.38
N GLU A 121 -8.10 -10.60 -6.73
CA GLU A 121 -7.72 -9.28 -6.19
C GLU A 121 -6.94 -8.41 -7.20
N ARG A 122 -7.16 -8.60 -8.51
CA ARG A 122 -6.40 -7.93 -9.59
C ARG A 122 -6.30 -6.42 -9.41
N ARG A 123 -7.41 -5.76 -9.06
CA ARG A 123 -7.45 -4.30 -8.85
C ARG A 123 -6.54 -3.86 -7.70
N THR A 124 -6.56 -4.62 -6.61
CA THR A 124 -5.69 -4.38 -5.45
C THR A 124 -4.23 -4.62 -5.83
N ARG A 125 -3.93 -5.73 -6.52
CA ARG A 125 -2.59 -6.07 -6.99
C ARG A 125 -2.02 -4.99 -7.92
N ALA A 126 -2.79 -4.53 -8.91
CA ALA A 126 -2.39 -3.43 -9.79
C ALA A 126 -2.07 -2.15 -9.01
N MET A 127 -2.89 -1.80 -8.03
CA MET A 127 -2.65 -0.58 -7.25
C MET A 127 -1.41 -0.70 -6.35
N ILE A 128 -1.20 -1.84 -5.72
CA ILE A 128 0.01 -2.08 -4.91
C ILE A 128 1.24 -2.08 -5.82
N GLY A 129 1.13 -2.66 -7.01
CA GLY A 129 2.22 -2.72 -7.97
C GLY A 129 2.62 -1.36 -8.55
N LEU A 130 1.66 -0.47 -8.84
CA LEU A 130 1.99 0.91 -9.21
C LEU A 130 2.68 1.67 -8.07
N ARG A 131 2.25 1.45 -6.82
CA ARG A 131 2.95 2.01 -5.65
C ARG A 131 4.37 1.45 -5.50
N CYS A 132 4.56 0.16 -5.80
CA CYS A 132 5.87 -0.47 -5.87
C CYS A 132 6.75 0.16 -6.95
N ALA A 133 6.20 0.41 -8.14
CA ALA A 133 6.91 1.08 -9.22
C ALA A 133 7.33 2.52 -8.83
N HIS A 134 6.43 3.28 -8.20
CA HIS A 134 6.76 4.59 -7.64
C HIS A 134 7.86 4.51 -6.58
N ALA A 135 7.81 3.52 -5.68
CA ALA A 135 8.83 3.31 -4.66
C ALA A 135 10.20 2.99 -5.28
N HIS A 136 10.26 2.09 -6.27
CA HIS A 136 11.49 1.81 -7.01
C HIS A 136 12.05 3.08 -7.68
N LEU A 137 11.19 3.84 -8.37
CA LEU A 137 11.61 5.06 -9.06
C LEU A 137 12.15 6.11 -8.10
N ARG A 138 11.46 6.38 -6.99
CA ARG A 138 11.92 7.33 -5.96
C ARG A 138 13.15 6.84 -5.20
N GLY A 139 13.37 5.53 -5.15
CA GLY A 139 14.61 4.90 -4.70
C GLY A 139 15.75 4.95 -5.72
N GLY A 140 15.55 5.54 -6.90
CA GLY A 140 16.58 5.69 -7.94
C GLY A 140 16.66 4.53 -8.95
N ASP A 141 15.74 3.57 -8.89
CA ASP A 141 15.73 2.37 -9.74
C ASP A 141 14.59 2.43 -10.78
N ALA A 142 14.79 3.23 -11.82
CA ALA A 142 13.82 3.41 -12.90
C ALA A 142 13.60 2.13 -13.72
N GLU A 143 14.62 1.28 -13.86
CA GLU A 143 14.50 0.02 -14.60
C GLU A 143 13.60 -0.97 -13.86
N ARG A 144 13.75 -1.09 -12.54
CA ARG A 144 12.89 -1.97 -11.74
C ARG A 144 11.47 -1.41 -11.61
N ALA A 145 11.31 -0.09 -11.62
CA ALA A 145 10.00 0.54 -11.75
C ALA A 145 9.33 0.12 -13.07
N ALA A 146 10.03 0.20 -14.19
CA ALA A 146 9.54 -0.23 -15.50
C ALA A 146 9.22 -1.73 -15.56
N ALA A 147 10.11 -2.57 -15.02
CA ALA A 147 9.88 -4.02 -14.91
C ALA A 147 8.59 -4.33 -14.14
N THR A 148 8.35 -3.60 -13.03
CA THR A 148 7.14 -3.74 -12.21
C THR A 148 5.88 -3.38 -12.99
N VAL A 149 5.89 -2.31 -13.79
CA VAL A 149 4.72 -1.95 -14.61
C VAL A 149 4.44 -3.00 -15.69
N LEU A 150 5.50 -3.53 -16.31
CA LEU A 150 5.38 -4.52 -17.39
C LEU A 150 4.88 -5.87 -16.87
N SER A 151 5.26 -6.29 -15.66
CA SER A 151 4.74 -7.51 -15.05
C SER A 151 3.24 -7.44 -14.71
N LEU A 152 2.71 -6.23 -14.56
CA LEU A 152 1.29 -5.97 -14.27
C LEU A 152 0.44 -5.73 -15.51
N ARG A 153 0.97 -5.97 -16.73
CA ARG A 153 0.29 -5.70 -18.00
C ARG A 153 -1.14 -6.23 -18.03
N GLU A 154 -1.33 -7.50 -17.67
CA GLU A 154 -2.63 -8.16 -17.71
C GLU A 154 -3.60 -7.59 -16.66
N ASP A 155 -3.09 -7.27 -15.47
CA ASP A 155 -3.89 -6.65 -14.43
C ASP A 155 -4.37 -5.26 -14.85
N LEU A 156 -3.45 -4.44 -15.36
CA LEU A 156 -3.74 -3.07 -15.75
C LEU A 156 -4.70 -2.97 -16.94
N ALA A 157 -4.59 -3.90 -17.92
CA ALA A 157 -5.48 -3.92 -19.08
C ALA A 157 -6.95 -4.18 -18.72
N GLY A 158 -7.21 -4.90 -17.63
CA GLY A 158 -8.57 -5.26 -17.20
C GLY A 158 -9.25 -4.26 -16.26
N ILE A 159 -8.61 -3.12 -15.93
CA ILE A 159 -9.08 -2.22 -14.87
C ILE A 159 -9.54 -0.88 -15.42
N ALA A 160 -10.85 -0.61 -15.32
CA ALA A 160 -11.39 0.74 -15.41
C ALA A 160 -11.37 1.43 -14.03
N SER A 161 -10.30 2.16 -13.72
CA SER A 161 -10.15 2.84 -12.42
C SER A 161 -9.46 4.19 -12.58
N ALA A 162 -10.19 5.28 -12.29
CA ALA A 162 -9.65 6.64 -12.28
C ALA A 162 -8.41 6.77 -11.38
N ARG A 163 -8.38 6.01 -10.28
CA ARG A 163 -7.25 5.99 -9.35
C ARG A 163 -6.02 5.32 -9.94
N VAL A 164 -6.18 4.18 -10.61
CA VAL A 164 -5.07 3.51 -11.31
C VAL A 164 -4.54 4.40 -12.43
N HIS A 165 -5.44 5.05 -13.18
CA HIS A 165 -5.05 5.97 -14.25
C HIS A 165 -4.29 7.19 -13.72
N ARG A 166 -4.69 7.74 -12.57
CA ARG A 166 -3.96 8.85 -11.92
C ARG A 166 -2.53 8.45 -11.59
N GLU A 167 -2.34 7.27 -11.02
CA GLU A 167 -1.03 6.77 -10.59
C GLU A 167 -0.16 6.45 -11.80
N LEU A 168 -0.73 5.85 -12.86
CA LEU A 168 -0.04 5.69 -14.14
C LEU A 168 0.41 7.05 -14.72
N ARG A 169 -0.46 8.07 -14.73
CA ARG A 169 -0.06 9.42 -15.21
C ARG A 169 1.06 10.01 -14.38
N GLN A 170 0.98 9.89 -13.06
CA GLN A 170 2.03 10.38 -12.16
C GLN A 170 3.35 9.67 -12.41
N LEU A 171 3.35 8.34 -12.51
CA LEU A 171 4.56 7.56 -12.78
C LEU A 171 5.18 7.96 -14.12
N ARG A 172 4.34 8.17 -15.13
CA ARG A 172 4.78 8.64 -16.45
C ARG A 172 5.45 10.01 -16.43
N GLN A 173 5.03 10.90 -15.53
CA GLN A 173 5.65 12.20 -15.33
C GLN A 173 6.98 12.05 -14.59
N GLU A 174 7.00 11.27 -13.51
CA GLU A 174 8.18 11.08 -12.65
C GLU A 174 9.33 10.40 -13.40
N TRP A 175 9.07 9.38 -14.25
CA TRP A 175 10.15 8.68 -14.96
C TRP A 175 10.50 9.27 -16.32
N GLN A 176 9.96 10.45 -16.67
CA GLN A 176 10.24 11.11 -17.95
C GLN A 176 11.75 11.24 -18.24
N PRO A 177 12.61 11.59 -17.25
CA PRO A 177 14.06 11.71 -17.48
C PRO A 177 14.73 10.40 -17.90
N TYR A 178 14.12 9.26 -17.61
CA TYR A 178 14.69 7.93 -17.85
C TYR A 178 14.14 7.26 -19.13
N ARG A 179 13.29 7.93 -19.90
CA ARG A 179 12.62 7.35 -21.08
C ARG A 179 13.56 6.96 -22.23
N ALA A 180 14.80 7.43 -22.22
CA ALA A 180 15.81 6.97 -23.18
C ALA A 180 16.21 5.50 -22.94
N ALA A 181 16.02 4.97 -21.73
CA ALA A 181 16.28 3.57 -21.43
C ALA A 181 15.20 2.69 -22.08
N PRO A 182 15.56 1.64 -22.85
CA PRO A 182 14.60 0.82 -23.60
C PRO A 182 13.49 0.20 -22.74
N HIS A 183 13.83 -0.22 -21.52
CA HIS A 183 12.88 -0.86 -20.62
C HIS A 183 11.82 0.15 -20.12
N VAL A 184 12.25 1.37 -19.76
CA VAL A 184 11.37 2.48 -19.36
C VAL A 184 10.52 2.96 -20.54
N ALA A 185 11.08 3.07 -21.74
CA ALA A 185 10.34 3.43 -22.95
C ALA A 185 9.20 2.44 -23.26
N THR A 186 9.47 1.14 -23.10
CA THR A 186 8.49 0.08 -23.31
C THR A 186 7.35 0.17 -22.29
N ALA A 187 7.69 0.37 -21.01
CA ALA A 187 6.71 0.55 -19.94
C ALA A 187 5.89 1.85 -20.10
N ASP A 188 6.50 2.95 -20.53
CA ASP A 188 5.79 4.20 -20.82
C ASP A 188 4.79 4.04 -21.97
N SER A 189 5.17 3.31 -23.01
CA SER A 189 4.29 3.04 -24.16
C SER A 189 3.08 2.19 -23.76
N LEU A 190 3.27 1.16 -22.92
CA LEU A 190 2.18 0.39 -22.32
C LEU A 190 1.25 1.32 -21.51
N ALA A 191 1.82 2.10 -20.60
CA ALA A 191 1.06 3.03 -19.76
C ALA A 191 0.30 4.07 -20.60
N ALA A 192 0.88 4.57 -21.70
CA ALA A 192 0.24 5.48 -22.62
C ALA A 192 -0.98 4.85 -23.32
N GLY A 193 -0.87 3.58 -23.73
CA GLY A 193 -1.98 2.85 -24.36
C GLY A 193 -3.16 2.64 -23.41
N LEU A 194 -2.90 2.41 -22.13
CA LEU A 194 -3.92 2.21 -21.08
C LEU A 194 -4.64 3.50 -20.66
N LEU A 195 -4.09 4.67 -21.02
CA LEU A 195 -4.62 5.99 -20.63
C LEU A 195 -5.45 6.67 -21.73
N ARG A 196 -5.57 6.04 -22.91
CA ARG A 196 -6.43 6.48 -24.02
C ARG A 196 -7.87 6.03 -23.81
#